data_AF-A0A7C7EMV1-F1
#
_entry.id   AF-A0A7C7EMV1-F1
#
_cell.length_a   1.000
_cell.length_b   1.000
_cell.length_c   1.000
_cell.angle_alpha   90.00
_cell.angle_beta   90.00
_cell.angle_gamma   90.00
#
_symmetry.space_group_name_H-M   'P 1'
#
loop_
_entity.id
_entity.type
_entity.pdbx_description
1 polymer ?
#
loop_
_entity_poly.entity_id
_entity_poly.type
_entity_poly.pdbx_seq_one_letter_code
_entity_poly.pdbx_strand_id
1 'polypeptide(L)'
;MNKKIKVISIILSTVMVVSSFSGCSSIGLNDTELLRPPRATGEKAEIQNVIDNTVGTDYTLQYPKKGDYHSAIITEDLNGDGNEEAMVIYRTNAETTTTNLLFLNEAGGQWKAVRSFTNKNFDIDKVFITDIDGDGVKEIIVGWSSFIGETSQVTYYKYSLDDMEQNVIDTTYSDMATGDLTGSGTDDLILLSPTTEQNKTAIVRLYSFVNENGTSQLKMVGSTYTNPNVIKYTNVEIGKIDNNNLALFLDGTTANEQLLSEVIYFDKASGALIDPLNVKNHQDITTNSTSRQTVAVCRDIDHDNIMEIPQEMVMEGSVPENSTETLCNLNRWFKMDVTTSQLMPVAYTVASYADGYYFLLPKSWENNVTATSDTATRTMKFYQLDRSQQITEPPTVPATEDSTTETSPAPETVTSQPATTGDLIMTIQVFTEKDWAAVSQNKSSEGYYLATKMYGYVYTLKLADNIPAEYAISNNDVANLIKII
;
A
#
# COMPACT_ATOMS: atom_id res chain seq x y z
N MET A 1 5.50 85.71 9.63
CA MET A 1 5.80 84.28 9.88
C MET A 1 7.12 83.93 9.20
N ASN A 2 8.22 83.98 9.95
CA ASN A 2 9.57 84.18 9.41
C ASN A 2 10.12 82.94 8.70
N LYS A 3 10.71 83.13 7.51
CA LYS A 3 11.40 82.08 6.72
C LYS A 3 12.40 81.26 7.55
N LYS A 4 12.98 81.84 8.61
CA LYS A 4 13.86 81.14 9.56
C LYS A 4 13.18 80.01 10.34
N ILE A 5 11.89 80.13 10.67
CA ILE A 5 11.14 79.11 11.42
C ILE A 5 10.79 77.90 10.53
N LYS A 6 10.50 78.12 9.23
CA LYS A 6 10.26 77.02 8.27
C LYS A 6 11.51 76.20 7.99
N VAL A 7 12.68 76.83 7.89
CA VAL A 7 13.95 76.11 7.64
C VAL A 7 14.37 75.31 8.87
N ILE A 8 14.18 75.83 10.09
CA ILE A 8 14.47 75.10 11.33
C ILE A 8 13.51 73.91 11.49
N SER A 9 12.23 74.06 11.14
CA SER A 9 11.25 72.97 11.22
C SER A 9 11.52 71.85 10.21
N ILE A 10 12.07 72.16 9.03
CA ILE A 10 12.44 71.15 8.03
C ILE A 10 13.71 70.42 8.46
N ILE A 11 14.73 71.12 8.96
CA ILE A 11 15.97 70.49 9.46
C ILE A 11 15.69 69.59 10.67
N LEU A 12 14.82 70.02 11.59
CA LEU A 12 14.44 69.21 12.76
C LEU A 12 13.63 67.97 12.38
N SER A 13 12.78 68.07 11.35
CA SER A 13 12.02 66.93 10.83
C SER A 13 12.90 65.93 10.05
N THR A 14 13.94 66.39 9.35
CA THR A 14 14.86 65.49 8.63
C THR A 14 15.82 64.78 9.59
N VAL A 15 16.28 65.45 10.67
CA VAL A 15 17.10 64.82 11.72
C VAL A 15 16.29 63.78 12.53
N MET A 16 14.98 64.00 12.73
CA MET A 16 14.13 63.05 13.45
C MET A 16 13.81 61.78 12.65
N VAL A 17 13.82 61.84 11.32
CA VAL A 17 13.57 60.67 10.43
C VAL A 17 14.84 59.82 10.23
N VAL A 18 16.03 60.42 10.29
CA VAL A 18 17.31 59.68 10.15
C VAL A 18 17.69 58.92 11.42
N SER A 19 17.22 59.37 12.60
CA SER A 19 17.44 58.68 13.88
C SER A 19 16.59 57.43 14.09
N SER A 20 15.57 57.20 13.25
CA SER A 20 14.68 56.02 13.35
C SER A 20 15.23 54.77 12.65
N PHE A 21 16.40 54.86 12.00
CA PHE A 21 17.02 53.73 11.28
C PHE A 21 18.35 53.25 11.89
N SER A 22 18.68 53.64 13.12
CA SER A 22 19.86 53.14 13.84
C SER A 22 19.44 52.39 15.10
N GLY A 23 18.88 51.21 14.88
CA GLY A 23 18.54 50.24 15.90
C GLY A 23 19.06 48.84 15.56
N CYS A 24 20.28 48.73 15.02
CA CYS A 24 21.04 47.50 15.14
C CYS A 24 21.52 47.38 16.59
N SER A 25 20.66 46.87 17.48
CA SER A 25 21.19 46.06 18.57
C SER A 25 21.67 44.76 17.93
N SER A 26 22.96 44.49 18.00
CA SER A 26 23.53 43.17 17.70
C SER A 26 22.95 42.17 18.72
N ILE A 27 21.75 41.67 18.42
CA ILE A 27 21.24 40.44 19.03
C ILE A 27 22.19 39.37 18.51
N GLY A 28 22.96 38.77 19.43
CA GLY A 28 23.63 37.51 19.15
C GLY A 28 22.55 36.49 18.85
N LEU A 29 22.20 36.35 17.58
CA LEU A 29 21.34 35.29 17.10
C LEU A 29 22.15 34.01 17.21
N ASN A 30 21.93 33.27 18.29
CA ASN A 30 22.20 31.84 18.28
C ASN A 30 21.20 31.24 17.30
N ASP A 31 21.68 30.69 16.19
CA ASP A 31 20.90 30.07 15.12
C ASP A 31 20.02 28.89 15.59
N THR A 32 20.11 28.49 16.86
CA THR A 32 19.30 27.45 17.50
C THR A 32 18.00 27.95 18.12
N GLU A 33 17.81 29.27 18.35
CA GLU A 33 16.54 29.81 18.90
C GLU A 33 15.56 30.35 17.84
N LEU A 34 16.01 30.57 16.60
CA LEU A 34 15.19 31.07 15.49
C LEU A 34 14.38 29.98 14.77
N LEU A 35 14.57 28.71 15.14
CA LEU A 35 13.81 27.58 14.63
C LEU A 35 12.99 26.95 15.75
N ARG A 36 12.11 27.74 16.38
CA ARG A 36 10.99 27.14 17.11
C ARG A 36 9.89 26.83 16.09
N PRO A 37 9.34 25.60 16.07
CA PRO A 37 8.16 25.31 15.28
C PRO A 37 7.09 26.40 15.51
N PRO A 38 6.35 26.83 14.47
CA PRO A 38 5.28 27.79 14.67
C PRO A 38 4.35 27.27 15.77
N ARG A 39 4.12 28.10 16.80
CA ARG A 39 3.21 27.75 17.88
C ARG A 39 1.87 27.41 17.24
N ALA A 40 1.32 26.26 17.61
CA ALA A 40 0.01 25.86 17.18
C ALA A 40 -1.01 26.97 17.50
N THR A 41 -1.98 27.18 16.62
CA THR A 41 -3.08 28.14 16.80
C THR A 41 -4.39 27.39 16.96
N GLY A 42 -5.35 27.96 17.70
CA GLY A 42 -6.64 27.31 17.97
C GLY A 42 -6.50 26.15 18.97
N GLU A 43 -7.31 25.12 18.80
CA GLU A 43 -7.39 23.90 19.63
C GLU A 43 -6.03 23.24 19.92
N LYS A 44 -5.18 23.12 18.89
CA LYS A 44 -3.83 22.56 19.05
C LYS A 44 -2.94 23.39 20.00
N ALA A 45 -3.20 24.69 20.16
CA ALA A 45 -2.52 25.54 21.13
C ALA A 45 -2.95 25.21 22.56
N GLU A 46 -4.22 24.88 22.76
CA GLU A 46 -4.79 24.54 24.06
C GLU A 46 -4.29 23.16 24.51
N ILE A 47 -4.32 22.17 23.62
CA ILE A 47 -3.68 20.86 23.84
C ILE A 47 -2.20 21.04 24.20
N GLN A 48 -1.47 21.85 23.44
CA GLN A 48 -0.06 22.15 23.70
C GLN A 48 0.16 22.74 25.10
N ASN A 49 -0.70 23.68 25.53
CA ASN A 49 -0.63 24.23 26.88
C ASN A 49 -0.89 23.16 27.95
N VAL A 50 -1.81 22.22 27.72
CA VAL A 50 -2.06 21.11 28.66
C VAL A 50 -0.84 20.20 28.75
N ILE A 51 -0.20 19.90 27.62
CA ILE A 51 1.03 19.09 27.60
C ILE A 51 2.13 19.80 28.39
N ASP A 52 2.41 21.08 28.10
CA ASP A 52 3.46 21.86 28.76
C ASP A 52 3.24 21.95 30.29
N ASN A 53 1.98 22.05 30.73
CA ASN A 53 1.64 22.10 32.14
C ASN A 53 1.68 20.73 32.84
N THR A 54 1.41 19.64 32.11
CA THR A 54 1.34 18.28 32.67
C THR A 54 2.71 17.61 32.67
N VAL A 55 3.44 17.74 31.58
CA VAL A 55 4.71 17.05 31.29
C VAL A 55 5.91 17.96 31.54
N GLY A 56 5.73 19.28 31.46
CA GLY A 56 6.80 20.26 31.38
C GLY A 56 7.15 20.59 29.93
N THR A 57 8.18 21.41 29.74
CA THR A 57 8.57 21.91 28.40
C THR A 57 9.72 21.13 27.76
N ASP A 58 10.24 20.10 28.45
CA ASP A 58 11.43 19.34 28.05
C ASP A 58 11.07 17.95 27.51
N TYR A 59 10.37 17.96 26.36
CA TYR A 59 9.94 16.74 25.68
C TYR A 59 10.03 16.89 24.16
N THR A 60 9.97 15.74 23.48
CA THR A 60 9.90 15.66 22.03
C THR A 60 8.70 14.82 21.62
N LEU A 61 7.90 15.34 20.69
CA LEU A 61 6.79 14.61 20.10
C LEU A 61 7.31 13.42 19.27
N GLN A 62 6.66 12.26 19.37
CA GLN A 62 6.97 11.08 18.56
C GLN A 62 5.82 10.81 17.59
N TYR A 63 6.15 10.24 16.44
CA TYR A 63 5.20 10.08 15.33
C TYR A 63 5.12 8.59 14.96
N PRO A 64 3.91 8.03 14.77
CA PRO A 64 3.79 6.67 14.28
C PRO A 64 4.47 6.53 12.91
N LYS A 65 5.18 5.42 12.70
CA LYS A 65 6.01 5.19 11.51
C LYS A 65 5.20 4.71 10.31
N LYS A 66 4.06 4.07 10.53
CA LYS A 66 3.18 3.43 9.54
C LYS A 66 1.70 3.70 9.84
N GLY A 67 0.84 3.33 8.89
CA GLY A 67 -0.62 3.45 9.00
C GLY A 67 -1.13 4.87 8.71
N ASP A 68 -2.42 5.09 8.90
CA ASP A 68 -3.08 6.34 8.47
C ASP A 68 -2.81 7.52 9.42
N TYR A 69 -2.46 7.23 10.68
CA TYR A 69 -2.19 8.23 11.70
C TYR A 69 -0.70 8.55 11.80
N HIS A 70 -0.29 9.68 11.20
CA HIS A 70 1.11 10.15 11.22
C HIS A 70 1.38 11.32 12.17
N SER A 71 0.38 11.78 12.93
CA SER A 71 0.50 12.89 13.86
C SER A 71 0.88 12.39 15.26
N ALA A 72 1.68 13.19 15.99
CA ALA A 72 1.96 12.95 17.41
C ALA A 72 0.80 13.32 18.33
N ILE A 73 -0.17 14.10 17.82
CA ILE A 73 -1.41 14.44 18.50
C ILE A 73 -2.53 13.93 17.60
N ILE A 74 -3.27 12.94 18.08
CA ILE A 74 -4.39 12.32 17.36
C ILE A 74 -5.65 12.63 18.14
N THR A 75 -6.67 13.19 17.48
CA THR A 75 -7.96 13.52 18.10
C THR A 75 -9.08 12.69 17.50
N GLU A 76 -9.98 12.21 18.36
CA GLU A 76 -11.16 11.41 18.00
C GLU A 76 -12.16 11.46 19.18
N ASP A 77 -13.46 11.30 18.91
CA ASP A 77 -14.44 11.03 19.97
C ASP A 77 -14.27 9.58 20.47
N LEU A 78 -13.69 9.43 21.67
CA LEU A 78 -13.35 8.15 22.30
C LEU A 78 -14.27 7.80 23.46
N ASN A 79 -15.23 8.66 23.79
CA ASN A 79 -16.18 8.45 24.89
C ASN A 79 -17.66 8.46 24.43
N GLY A 80 -17.92 8.82 23.18
CA GLY A 80 -19.24 8.85 22.54
C GLY A 80 -20.10 10.07 22.91
N ASP A 81 -19.51 11.13 23.49
CA ASP A 81 -20.24 12.34 23.92
C ASP A 81 -20.34 13.43 22.84
N GLY A 82 -19.65 13.24 21.71
CA GLY A 82 -19.61 14.14 20.57
C GLY A 82 -18.54 15.24 20.64
N ASN A 83 -17.77 15.33 21.73
CA ASN A 83 -16.54 16.12 21.81
C ASN A 83 -15.33 15.21 21.54
N GLU A 84 -14.20 15.81 21.19
CA GLU A 84 -12.99 15.05 20.88
C GLU A 84 -12.15 14.80 22.14
N GLU A 85 -11.60 13.60 22.26
CA GLU A 85 -10.43 13.31 23.07
C GLU A 85 -9.14 13.45 22.24
N ALA A 86 -8.00 13.58 22.92
CA ALA A 86 -6.70 13.60 22.27
C ALA A 86 -5.75 12.57 22.87
N MET A 87 -5.06 11.81 22.03
CA MET A 87 -3.87 11.05 22.39
C MET A 87 -2.62 11.83 21.95
N VAL A 88 -1.75 12.13 22.90
CA VAL A 88 -0.46 12.78 22.68
C VAL A 88 0.66 11.77 22.88
N ILE A 89 1.53 11.65 21.87
CA ILE A 89 2.68 10.77 21.87
C ILE A 89 3.95 11.60 22.07
N TYR A 90 4.71 11.30 23.12
CA TYR A 90 5.92 12.07 23.43
C TYR A 90 6.99 11.24 24.15
N ARG A 91 8.20 11.79 24.15
CA ARG A 91 9.35 11.30 24.90
C ARG A 91 9.93 12.44 25.72
N THR A 92 10.16 12.20 27.01
CA THR A 92 10.83 13.19 27.86
C THR A 92 12.34 13.10 27.64
N ASN A 93 13.05 14.23 27.72
CA ASN A 93 14.51 14.20 27.52
C ASN A 93 15.27 13.51 28.66
N ALA A 94 14.63 13.35 29.83
CA ALA A 94 15.17 12.58 30.95
C ALA A 94 15.15 11.05 30.70
N GLU A 95 14.18 10.54 29.95
CA GLU A 95 14.01 9.12 29.67
C GLU A 95 13.94 8.87 28.16
N THR A 96 15.11 8.74 27.54
CA THR A 96 15.20 8.63 26.08
C THR A 96 14.86 7.24 25.53
N THR A 97 14.62 6.24 26.40
CA THR A 97 14.37 4.85 26.00
C THR A 97 12.90 4.44 26.12
N THR A 98 12.04 5.31 26.63
CA THR A 98 10.61 5.06 26.79
C THR A 98 9.83 5.99 25.86
N THR A 99 8.60 5.60 25.53
CA THR A 99 7.64 6.47 24.88
C THR A 99 6.40 6.58 25.75
N ASN A 100 5.89 7.79 25.89
CA ASN A 100 4.77 8.10 26.74
C ASN A 100 3.55 8.46 25.89
N LEU A 101 2.38 8.06 26.38
CA LEU A 101 1.08 8.52 25.91
C LEU A 101 0.46 9.39 26.99
N LEU A 102 -0.14 10.50 26.58
CA LEU A 102 -0.99 11.33 27.42
C LEU A 102 -2.36 11.46 26.74
N PHE A 103 -3.40 11.02 27.43
CA PHE A 103 -4.78 11.15 26.99
C PHE A 103 -5.40 12.39 27.61
N LEU A 104 -6.09 13.17 26.78
CA LEU A 104 -6.79 14.39 27.15
C LEU A 104 -8.27 14.28 26.76
N ASN A 105 -9.13 14.95 27.53
CA ASN A 105 -10.55 15.10 27.24
C ASN A 105 -10.88 16.61 27.12
N GLU A 106 -11.66 16.96 26.11
CA GLU A 106 -12.29 18.28 25.93
C GLU A 106 -13.61 18.34 26.71
N ALA A 107 -13.63 19.11 27.81
CA ALA A 107 -14.84 19.30 28.59
C ALA A 107 -15.15 20.79 28.81
N GLY A 108 -16.12 21.30 28.05
CA GLY A 108 -16.68 22.64 28.23
C GLY A 108 -15.83 23.76 27.65
N GLY A 109 -15.23 23.52 26.48
CA GLY A 109 -14.27 24.40 25.80
C GLY A 109 -12.87 24.37 26.43
N GLN A 110 -12.52 23.31 27.15
CA GLN A 110 -11.24 23.20 27.87
C GLN A 110 -10.71 21.77 27.87
N TRP A 111 -9.48 21.63 27.39
CA TRP A 111 -8.71 20.39 27.45
C TRP A 111 -8.17 20.11 28.85
N LYS A 112 -8.24 18.85 29.29
CA LYS A 112 -7.69 18.37 30.56
C LYS A 112 -7.01 17.03 30.40
N ALA A 113 -5.94 16.81 31.15
CA ALA A 113 -5.28 15.51 31.22
C ALA A 113 -6.18 14.49 31.94
N VAL A 114 -6.41 13.34 31.29
CA VAL A 114 -7.14 12.20 31.82
C VAL A 114 -6.14 11.24 32.47
N ARG A 115 -5.22 10.70 31.66
CA ARG A 115 -4.24 9.71 32.12
C ARG A 115 -3.00 9.68 31.25
N SER A 116 -1.87 9.32 31.84
CA SER A 116 -0.62 9.06 31.13
C SER A 116 -0.15 7.63 31.30
N PHE A 117 0.46 7.07 30.25
CA PHE A 117 1.09 5.76 30.27
C PHE A 117 2.52 5.85 29.76
N THR A 118 3.42 5.11 30.39
CA THR A 118 4.81 4.96 29.94
C THR A 118 5.02 3.57 29.39
N ASN A 119 5.35 3.47 28.10
CA ASN A 119 5.72 2.21 27.46
C ASN A 119 7.25 2.07 27.42
N LYS A 120 7.73 0.86 27.69
CA LYS A 120 9.18 0.53 27.67
C LYS A 120 9.72 0.37 26.25
N ASN A 121 8.86 0.20 25.27
CA ASN A 121 9.24 0.13 23.87
C ASN A 121 9.63 1.51 23.36
N PHE A 122 10.60 1.51 22.45
CA PHE A 122 11.27 2.73 22.03
C PHE A 122 10.38 3.54 21.11
N ASP A 123 9.78 2.95 20.07
CA ASP A 123 9.04 3.70 19.05
C ASP A 123 7.61 3.18 18.85
N ILE A 124 6.74 4.06 18.37
CA ILE A 124 5.40 3.71 17.88
C ILE A 124 5.51 3.31 16.42
N ASP A 125 5.07 2.10 16.12
CA ASP A 125 5.04 1.57 14.76
C ASP A 125 3.78 2.07 14.03
N LYS A 126 2.59 1.81 14.59
CA LYS A 126 1.31 2.08 13.92
C LYS A 126 0.20 2.28 14.96
N VAL A 127 -0.79 3.09 14.62
CA VAL A 127 -1.98 3.34 15.45
C VAL A 127 -3.23 3.01 14.62
N PHE A 128 -4.21 2.36 15.24
CA PHE A 128 -5.57 2.22 14.73
C PHE A 128 -6.55 2.83 15.72
N ILE A 129 -7.63 3.39 15.21
CA ILE A 129 -8.76 3.85 16.02
C ILE A 129 -10.02 3.22 15.45
N THR A 130 -10.59 2.28 16.18
CA THR A 130 -11.73 1.48 15.73
C THR A 130 -12.53 0.92 16.91
N ASP A 131 -13.80 0.63 16.67
CA ASP A 131 -14.68 -0.06 17.63
C ASP A 131 -14.41 -1.57 17.55
N ILE A 132 -13.56 -2.06 18.46
CA ILE A 132 -13.12 -3.47 18.49
C ILE A 132 -13.97 -4.31 19.44
N ASP A 133 -14.69 -3.69 20.40
CA ASP A 133 -15.53 -4.42 21.35
C ASP A 133 -17.05 -4.31 21.13
N GLY A 134 -17.46 -3.50 20.17
CA GLY A 134 -18.81 -3.40 19.64
C GLY A 134 -19.77 -2.56 20.47
N ASP A 135 -19.26 -1.70 21.36
CA ASP A 135 -20.10 -0.84 22.18
C ASP A 135 -20.52 0.48 21.49
N GLY A 136 -20.01 0.72 20.27
CA GLY A 136 -20.29 1.90 19.46
C GLY A 136 -19.33 3.07 19.72
N VAL A 137 -18.36 2.91 20.62
CA VAL A 137 -17.27 3.86 20.89
C VAL A 137 -15.96 3.26 20.37
N LYS A 138 -15.01 4.10 19.95
CA LYS A 138 -13.75 3.62 19.37
C LYS A 138 -12.68 3.43 20.45
N GLU A 139 -11.95 2.31 20.36
CA GLU A 139 -10.70 2.10 21.06
C GLU A 139 -9.50 2.58 20.23
N ILE A 140 -8.39 2.85 20.92
CA ILE A 140 -7.10 3.12 20.29
C ILE A 140 -6.20 1.90 20.42
N ILE A 141 -5.75 1.34 19.30
CA ILE A 141 -4.80 0.23 19.25
C ILE A 141 -3.44 0.77 18.82
N VAL A 142 -2.42 0.56 19.66
CA VAL A 142 -1.06 1.02 19.43
C VAL A 142 -0.13 -0.19 19.28
N GLY A 143 0.55 -0.24 18.14
CA GLY A 143 1.67 -1.14 17.89
C GLY A 143 2.99 -0.48 18.25
N TRP A 144 3.77 -1.19 19.05
CA TRP A 144 5.05 -0.74 19.58
C TRP A 144 6.19 -1.52 18.93
N SER A 145 7.30 -0.83 18.67
CA SER A 145 8.56 -1.44 18.21
C SER A 145 9.69 -1.20 19.22
N SER A 146 10.48 -2.24 19.47
CA SER A 146 11.66 -2.17 20.34
C SER A 146 12.92 -1.88 19.52
N PHE A 147 13.86 -1.13 20.12
CA PHE A 147 15.21 -0.95 19.58
C PHE A 147 16.11 -2.19 19.84
N ILE A 148 15.78 -2.98 20.85
CA ILE A 148 16.57 -4.13 21.34
C ILE A 148 15.67 -5.37 21.29
N GLY A 149 15.81 -6.16 20.24
CA GLY A 149 15.10 -7.44 20.05
C GLY A 149 13.78 -7.35 19.28
N GLU A 150 13.35 -8.49 18.73
CA GLU A 150 12.08 -8.68 17.99
C GLU A 150 10.85 -8.72 18.91
N THR A 151 10.79 -7.85 19.93
CA THR A 151 9.65 -7.77 20.84
C THR A 151 8.81 -6.56 20.50
N SER A 152 8.13 -6.62 19.36
CA SER A 152 7.02 -5.72 19.08
C SER A 152 5.86 -6.10 19.99
N GLN A 153 5.09 -5.14 20.49
CA GLN A 153 3.95 -5.39 21.38
C GLN A 153 2.74 -4.61 20.89
N VAL A 154 1.54 -5.13 21.12
CA VAL A 154 0.31 -4.38 20.87
C VAL A 154 -0.35 -4.04 22.20
N THR A 155 -0.92 -2.84 22.28
CA THR A 155 -1.71 -2.40 23.42
C THR A 155 -2.93 -1.69 22.90
N TYR A 156 -4.12 -2.01 23.42
CA TYR A 156 -5.29 -1.20 23.17
C TYR A 156 -5.69 -0.40 24.41
N TYR A 157 -6.29 0.75 24.15
CA TYR A 157 -6.73 1.70 25.15
C TYR A 157 -8.22 1.97 24.96
N LYS A 158 -8.95 1.91 26.06
CA LYS A 158 -10.40 2.08 26.10
C LYS A 158 -10.77 3.18 27.08
N TYR A 159 -11.67 4.08 26.68
CA TYR A 159 -12.21 5.09 27.59
C TYR A 159 -13.27 4.45 28.49
N SER A 160 -13.19 4.71 29.80
CA SER A 160 -14.07 4.10 30.79
C SER A 160 -14.18 5.00 32.02
N LEU A 161 -15.40 5.46 32.33
CA LEU A 161 -15.72 6.23 33.55
C LEU A 161 -14.80 7.45 33.79
N ASP A 162 -14.65 8.32 32.79
CA ASP A 162 -13.76 9.50 32.82
C ASP A 162 -12.27 9.17 33.00
N ASP A 163 -11.86 7.93 32.72
CA ASP A 163 -10.48 7.45 32.75
C ASP A 163 -10.14 6.67 31.47
N MET A 164 -8.86 6.39 31.27
CA MET A 164 -8.38 5.51 30.20
C MET A 164 -7.86 4.18 30.78
N GLU A 165 -8.37 3.07 30.26
CA GLU A 165 -7.89 1.73 30.57
C GLU A 165 -6.83 1.31 29.56
N GLN A 166 -5.78 0.61 30.02
CA GLN A 166 -4.73 0.05 29.17
C GLN A 166 -4.78 -1.47 29.22
N ASN A 167 -4.83 -2.09 28.04
CA ASN A 167 -4.88 -3.53 27.88
C ASN A 167 -3.76 -4.00 26.95
N VAL A 168 -2.77 -4.68 27.54
CA VAL A 168 -1.60 -5.19 26.81
C VAL A 168 -1.90 -6.55 26.21
N ILE A 169 -1.62 -6.71 24.92
CA ILE A 169 -1.73 -7.99 24.21
C ILE A 169 -0.34 -8.64 24.23
N ASP A 170 -0.22 -9.75 24.96
CA ASP A 170 1.04 -10.49 25.11
C ASP A 170 1.32 -11.37 23.88
N THR A 171 1.53 -10.72 22.75
CA THR A 171 1.84 -11.39 21.48
C THR A 171 2.72 -10.48 20.63
N THR A 172 3.85 -11.02 20.17
CA THR A 172 4.74 -10.30 19.27
C THR A 172 4.19 -10.28 17.85
N TYR A 173 4.49 -9.20 17.13
CA TYR A 173 4.00 -8.99 15.78
C TYR A 173 5.12 -8.41 14.89
N SER A 174 5.05 -8.64 13.59
CA SER A 174 5.88 -8.01 12.56
C SER A 174 5.07 -7.03 11.70
N ASP A 175 3.77 -7.28 11.54
CA ASP A 175 2.78 -6.30 11.08
C ASP A 175 1.39 -6.59 11.67
N MET A 176 0.48 -5.64 11.52
CA MET A 176 -0.88 -5.73 12.06
C MET A 176 -1.90 -4.96 11.21
N ALA A 177 -3.14 -5.44 11.26
CA ALA A 177 -4.31 -4.85 10.60
C ALA A 177 -5.55 -4.96 11.50
N THR A 178 -6.57 -4.16 11.20
CA THR A 178 -7.88 -4.21 11.88
C THR A 178 -9.01 -4.26 10.85
N GLY A 179 -10.05 -5.02 11.13
CA GLY A 179 -11.27 -5.09 10.32
C GLY A 179 -12.12 -6.30 10.66
N ASP A 180 -13.43 -6.25 10.39
CA ASP A 180 -14.39 -7.33 10.65
C ASP A 180 -14.15 -8.56 9.76
N LEU A 181 -13.15 -9.37 10.11
CA LEU A 181 -12.76 -10.58 9.40
C LEU A 181 -13.71 -11.74 9.74
N THR A 182 -14.19 -11.77 10.99
CA THR A 182 -15.17 -12.76 11.49
C THR A 182 -16.57 -12.54 10.94
N GLY A 183 -16.89 -11.33 10.46
CA GLY A 183 -18.22 -10.93 10.01
C GLY A 183 -19.20 -10.80 11.17
N SER A 184 -18.71 -10.40 12.34
CA SER A 184 -19.46 -10.22 13.58
C SER A 184 -20.12 -8.84 13.68
N GLY A 185 -19.73 -7.90 12.81
CA GLY A 185 -20.17 -6.51 12.81
C GLY A 185 -19.28 -5.56 13.61
N THR A 186 -18.22 -6.07 14.25
CA THR A 186 -17.20 -5.31 14.99
C THR A 186 -15.83 -5.59 14.38
N ASP A 187 -14.91 -4.64 14.44
CA ASP A 187 -13.58 -4.89 13.89
C ASP A 187 -12.82 -5.94 14.71
N ASP A 188 -12.04 -6.77 14.03
CA ASP A 188 -11.11 -7.71 14.67
C ASP A 188 -9.68 -7.16 14.59
N LEU A 189 -8.81 -7.62 15.49
CA LEU A 189 -7.37 -7.37 15.43
C LEU A 189 -6.64 -8.56 14.79
N ILE A 190 -5.92 -8.30 13.71
CA ILE A 190 -5.11 -9.28 13.01
C ILE A 190 -3.63 -9.00 13.28
N LEU A 191 -2.93 -9.97 13.86
CA LEU A 191 -1.49 -9.90 14.09
C LEU A 191 -0.77 -10.89 13.19
N LEU A 192 0.14 -10.39 12.36
CA LEU A 192 1.13 -11.22 11.72
C LEU A 192 2.32 -11.33 12.67
N SER A 193 2.55 -12.50 13.24
CA SER A 193 3.66 -12.73 14.16
C SER A 193 4.87 -13.29 13.43
N PRO A 194 6.09 -12.86 13.82
CA PRO A 194 7.31 -13.33 13.20
C PRO A 194 7.51 -14.83 13.45
N THR A 195 8.26 -15.42 12.53
CA THR A 195 8.91 -16.74 12.64
C THR A 195 9.66 -16.85 13.97
N THR A 196 9.57 -17.99 14.67
CA THR A 196 10.41 -18.26 15.86
C THR A 196 11.52 -19.23 15.51
N GLU A 197 12.56 -19.35 16.33
CA GLU A 197 13.61 -20.36 16.11
C GLU A 197 13.06 -21.81 16.04
N GLN A 198 11.89 -22.05 16.66
CA GLN A 198 11.20 -23.33 16.65
C GLN A 198 10.26 -23.49 15.43
N ASN A 199 9.66 -22.39 14.95
CA ASN A 199 8.72 -22.38 13.83
C ASN A 199 9.28 -21.52 12.71
N LYS A 200 9.72 -22.15 11.61
CA LYS A 200 10.28 -21.48 10.41
C LYS A 200 9.28 -20.67 9.58
N THR A 201 8.07 -20.48 10.08
CA THR A 201 6.95 -19.89 9.35
C THR A 201 6.24 -18.88 10.23
N ALA A 202 5.91 -17.72 9.67
CA ALA A 202 5.10 -16.72 10.35
C ALA A 202 3.68 -17.25 10.62
N ILE A 203 3.01 -16.64 11.59
CA ILE A 203 1.66 -17.05 12.01
C ILE A 203 0.77 -15.82 11.96
N VAL A 204 -0.37 -15.92 11.29
CA VAL A 204 -1.45 -14.96 11.41
C VAL A 204 -2.33 -15.37 12.58
N ARG A 205 -2.61 -14.42 13.48
CA ARG A 205 -3.47 -14.59 14.64
C ARG A 205 -4.61 -13.57 14.56
N LEU A 206 -5.83 -14.06 14.73
CA LEU A 206 -7.05 -13.25 14.75
C LEU A 206 -7.54 -13.14 16.18
N TYR A 207 -7.72 -11.90 16.65
CA TYR A 207 -8.28 -11.56 17.94
C TYR A 207 -9.60 -10.84 17.77
N SER A 208 -10.62 -11.29 18.47
CA SER A 208 -11.96 -10.72 18.45
C SER A 208 -12.47 -10.61 19.89
N PHE A 209 -13.31 -9.63 20.17
CA PHE A 209 -14.01 -9.60 21.44
C PHE A 209 -15.06 -10.70 21.47
N VAL A 210 -15.01 -11.52 22.53
CA VAL A 210 -15.99 -12.58 22.77
C VAL A 210 -16.71 -12.32 24.09
N ASN A 211 -18.03 -12.45 24.04
CA ASN A 211 -18.88 -12.37 25.22
C ASN A 211 -18.97 -13.74 25.89
N GLU A 212 -18.27 -13.92 26.99
CA GLU A 212 -18.34 -15.15 27.80
C GLU A 212 -18.80 -14.82 29.22
N ASN A 213 -19.87 -15.48 29.67
CA ASN A 213 -20.42 -15.32 31.03
C ASN A 213 -20.74 -13.85 31.40
N GLY A 214 -21.13 -13.03 30.42
CA GLY A 214 -21.45 -11.61 30.61
C GLY A 214 -20.24 -10.69 30.75
N THR A 215 -19.02 -11.17 30.46
CA THR A 215 -17.82 -10.33 30.35
C THR A 215 -17.31 -10.37 28.91
N SER A 216 -17.19 -9.20 28.28
CA SER A 216 -16.56 -9.06 26.96
C SER A 216 -15.05 -9.03 27.12
N GLN A 217 -14.32 -9.85 26.36
CA GLN A 217 -12.86 -9.92 26.42
C GLN A 217 -12.28 -10.15 25.04
N LEU A 218 -11.21 -9.45 24.69
CA LEU A 218 -10.43 -9.72 23.50
C LEU A 218 -9.73 -11.09 23.62
N LYS A 219 -10.05 -12.03 22.74
CA LYS A 219 -9.42 -13.37 22.71
C LYS A 219 -8.97 -13.73 21.31
N MET A 220 -7.92 -14.55 21.24
CA MET A 220 -7.54 -15.18 19.98
C MET A 220 -8.62 -16.19 19.58
N VAL A 221 -9.30 -15.93 18.47
CA VAL A 221 -10.38 -16.79 17.94
C VAL A 221 -9.93 -17.64 16.75
N GLY A 222 -8.77 -17.32 16.16
CA GLY A 222 -8.23 -18.10 15.04
C GLY A 222 -6.74 -17.87 14.84
N SER A 223 -6.08 -18.86 14.23
CA SER A 223 -4.70 -18.72 13.76
C SER A 223 -4.44 -19.62 12.57
N THR A 224 -3.57 -19.19 11.65
CA THR A 224 -3.03 -20.04 10.58
C THR A 224 -1.56 -19.73 10.34
N TYR A 225 -0.81 -20.73 9.88
CA TYR A 225 0.56 -20.52 9.41
C TYR A 225 0.52 -19.95 8.00
N THR A 226 1.46 -19.06 7.70
CA THR A 226 1.63 -18.53 6.35
C THR A 226 2.51 -19.45 5.49
N ASN A 227 2.96 -18.99 4.32
CA ASN A 227 3.82 -19.77 3.46
C ASN A 227 5.23 -19.90 4.10
N PRO A 228 5.78 -21.12 4.25
CA PRO A 228 7.10 -21.34 4.85
C PRO A 228 8.27 -20.80 4.03
N ASN A 229 8.06 -20.45 2.75
CA ASN A 229 9.10 -19.92 1.88
C ASN A 229 9.22 -18.39 1.94
N VAL A 230 8.27 -17.70 2.58
CA VAL A 230 8.28 -16.25 2.73
C VAL A 230 9.20 -15.88 3.89
N ILE A 231 10.15 -14.97 3.62
CA ILE A 231 11.10 -14.47 4.61
C ILE A 231 10.73 -13.08 5.13
N LYS A 232 9.90 -12.34 4.38
CA LYS A 232 9.43 -11.00 4.73
C LYS A 232 8.14 -10.69 3.98
N TYR A 233 7.22 -9.98 4.62
CA TYR A 233 6.06 -9.40 3.95
C TYR A 233 6.34 -7.95 3.54
N THR A 234 6.03 -7.63 2.29
CA THR A 234 6.17 -6.29 1.72
C THR A 234 4.83 -5.56 1.69
N ASN A 235 3.72 -6.30 1.58
CA ASN A 235 2.37 -5.77 1.73
C ASN A 235 1.59 -6.60 2.77
N VAL A 236 0.87 -5.91 3.65
CA VAL A 236 -0.06 -6.48 4.64
C VAL A 236 -1.28 -5.58 4.66
N GLU A 237 -2.36 -6.03 4.03
CA GLU A 237 -3.53 -5.21 3.79
C GLU A 237 -4.80 -6.00 4.07
N ILE A 238 -5.78 -5.34 4.69
CA ILE A 238 -7.13 -5.88 4.82
C ILE A 238 -7.99 -5.28 3.73
N GLY A 239 -8.79 -6.12 3.07
CA GLY A 239 -9.66 -5.66 2.00
C GLY A 239 -10.80 -6.64 1.75
N LYS A 240 -11.76 -6.23 0.94
CA LYS A 240 -12.87 -7.10 0.56
C LYS A 240 -12.37 -8.21 -0.36
N ILE A 241 -12.73 -9.44 -0.02
CA ILE A 241 -12.55 -10.61 -0.88
C ILE A 241 -13.80 -10.85 -1.75
N ASP A 242 -14.95 -10.42 -1.24
CA ASP A 242 -16.22 -10.33 -1.96
C ASP A 242 -17.05 -9.17 -1.37
N ASN A 243 -18.29 -9.00 -1.83
CA ASN A 243 -19.15 -7.90 -1.39
C ASN A 243 -19.47 -7.86 0.12
N ASN A 244 -19.33 -8.98 0.83
CA ASN A 244 -19.80 -9.17 2.19
C ASN A 244 -18.69 -9.58 3.18
N ASN A 245 -17.54 -10.02 2.70
CA ASN A 245 -16.47 -10.56 3.53
C ASN A 245 -15.16 -9.82 3.30
N LEU A 246 -14.41 -9.64 4.39
CA LEU A 246 -13.03 -9.17 4.37
C LEU A 246 -12.06 -10.35 4.38
N ALA A 247 -10.86 -10.12 3.85
CA ALA A 247 -9.71 -11.00 3.97
C ALA A 247 -8.44 -10.19 4.20
N LEU A 248 -7.44 -10.84 4.80
CA LEU A 248 -6.08 -10.34 4.88
C LEU A 248 -5.32 -10.76 3.62
N PHE A 249 -4.84 -9.78 2.86
CA PHE A 249 -3.99 -9.95 1.70
C PHE A 249 -2.55 -9.71 2.11
N LEU A 250 -1.71 -10.71 1.87
CA LEU A 250 -0.29 -10.68 2.19
C LEU A 250 0.52 -10.85 0.91
N ASP A 251 1.49 -9.98 0.66
CA ASP A 251 2.48 -10.17 -0.39
C ASP A 251 3.85 -10.40 0.22
N GLY A 252 4.31 -11.65 0.15
CA GLY A 252 5.51 -12.16 0.77
C GLY A 252 6.66 -12.31 -0.21
N THR A 253 7.86 -11.83 0.17
CA THR A 253 9.10 -12.06 -0.57
C THR A 253 9.79 -13.31 -0.05
N THR A 254 10.20 -14.18 -0.97
CA THR A 254 10.96 -15.41 -0.70
C THR A 254 12.47 -15.14 -0.68
N ALA A 255 13.26 -16.13 -0.23
CA ALA A 255 14.73 -16.03 -0.24
C ALA A 255 15.34 -15.87 -1.64
N ASN A 256 14.60 -16.24 -2.70
CA ASN A 256 15.01 -16.07 -4.10
C ASN A 256 14.49 -14.76 -4.70
N GLU A 257 14.08 -13.80 -3.86
CA GLU A 257 13.54 -12.49 -4.26
C GLU A 257 12.23 -12.54 -5.08
N GLN A 258 11.60 -13.71 -5.21
CA GLN A 258 10.26 -13.84 -5.77
C GLN A 258 9.20 -13.34 -4.79
N LEU A 259 8.14 -12.72 -5.29
CA LEU A 259 6.93 -12.43 -4.54
C LEU A 259 5.91 -13.55 -4.72
N LEU A 260 5.10 -13.79 -3.69
CA LEU A 260 3.87 -14.56 -3.76
C LEU A 260 2.80 -13.85 -2.92
N SER A 261 1.54 -14.11 -3.25
CA SER A 261 0.38 -13.61 -2.53
C SER A 261 -0.28 -14.72 -1.71
N GLU A 262 -0.68 -14.37 -0.49
CA GLU A 262 -1.53 -15.21 0.37
C GLU A 262 -2.80 -14.42 0.70
N VAL A 263 -3.92 -15.15 0.82
CA VAL A 263 -5.23 -14.55 1.08
C VAL A 263 -5.86 -15.30 2.24
N ILE A 264 -5.92 -14.66 3.39
CA ILE A 264 -6.35 -15.30 4.63
C ILE A 264 -7.71 -14.74 5.02
N TYR A 265 -8.73 -15.59 5.01
CA TYR A 265 -10.09 -15.22 5.39
C TYR A 265 -10.60 -16.14 6.51
N PHE A 266 -11.60 -15.68 7.26
CA PHE A 266 -12.25 -16.49 8.28
C PHE A 266 -13.40 -17.28 7.66
N ASP A 267 -13.27 -18.60 7.61
CA ASP A 267 -14.37 -19.46 7.18
C ASP A 267 -15.35 -19.67 8.33
N LYS A 268 -16.52 -19.03 8.22
CA LYS A 268 -17.60 -19.09 9.22
C LYS A 268 -18.13 -20.51 9.44
N ALA A 269 -18.04 -21.38 8.43
CA ALA A 269 -18.55 -22.75 8.54
C ALA A 269 -17.66 -23.63 9.42
N SER A 270 -16.33 -23.54 9.27
CA SER A 270 -15.37 -24.25 10.11
C SER A 270 -14.96 -23.50 11.38
N GLY A 271 -15.17 -22.18 11.43
CA GLY A 271 -14.72 -21.32 12.51
C GLY A 271 -13.20 -21.14 12.55
N ALA A 272 -12.54 -21.16 11.39
CA ALA A 272 -11.09 -21.15 11.28
C ALA A 272 -10.59 -20.16 10.22
N LEU A 273 -9.34 -19.70 10.37
CA LEU A 273 -8.65 -18.97 9.32
C LEU A 273 -8.20 -19.95 8.22
N ILE A 274 -8.51 -19.61 6.96
CA ILE A 274 -8.17 -20.39 5.78
C ILE A 274 -7.24 -19.58 4.88
N ASP A 275 -6.18 -20.24 4.39
CA ASP A 275 -5.34 -19.75 3.31
C ASP A 275 -5.44 -20.73 2.12
N PRO A 276 -6.21 -20.40 1.07
CA PRO A 276 -6.45 -21.30 -0.04
C PRO A 276 -5.28 -21.36 -1.04
N LEU A 277 -4.36 -20.39 -1.02
CA LEU A 277 -3.30 -20.27 -2.03
C LEU A 277 -2.07 -21.11 -1.71
N ASN A 278 -1.89 -21.50 -0.45
CA ASN A 278 -0.83 -22.39 -0.02
C ASN A 278 -1.28 -23.85 -0.11
N VAL A 279 -0.98 -24.48 -1.24
CA VAL A 279 -1.35 -25.87 -1.53
C VAL A 279 -0.15 -26.78 -1.28
N LYS A 280 -0.35 -27.87 -0.52
CA LYS A 280 0.67 -28.92 -0.38
C LYS A 280 0.58 -29.90 -1.54
N ASN A 281 1.70 -30.17 -2.19
CA ASN A 281 1.79 -31.23 -3.19
C ASN A 281 1.91 -32.62 -2.53
N HIS A 282 1.97 -33.69 -3.33
CA HIS A 282 2.08 -35.08 -2.84
C HIS A 282 3.35 -35.38 -2.02
N GLN A 283 4.32 -34.46 -1.98
CA GLN A 283 5.56 -34.56 -1.22
C GLN A 283 5.56 -33.64 0.01
N ASP A 284 4.39 -33.13 0.41
CA ASP A 284 4.21 -32.16 1.50
C ASP A 284 4.95 -30.82 1.30
N ILE A 285 5.37 -30.52 0.06
CA ILE A 285 5.97 -29.24 -0.29
C ILE A 285 4.85 -28.23 -0.57
N THR A 286 4.91 -27.08 0.11
CA THR A 286 3.96 -25.99 -0.11
C THR A 286 4.29 -25.25 -1.40
N THR A 287 3.33 -25.18 -2.32
CA THR A 287 3.39 -24.43 -3.57
C THR A 287 2.32 -23.34 -3.56
N ASN A 288 2.60 -22.24 -4.25
CA ASN A 288 1.68 -21.12 -4.40
C ASN A 288 1.67 -20.65 -5.86
N SER A 289 0.49 -20.64 -6.48
CA SER A 289 0.31 -20.36 -7.91
C SER A 289 0.54 -18.89 -8.28
N THR A 290 0.65 -18.01 -7.29
CA THR A 290 0.87 -16.57 -7.46
C THR A 290 2.33 -16.14 -7.39
N SER A 291 3.25 -17.11 -7.27
CA SER A 291 4.69 -16.84 -7.28
C SER A 291 5.12 -16.14 -8.58
N ARG A 292 5.84 -15.03 -8.46
CA ARG A 292 6.18 -14.11 -9.55
C ARG A 292 7.46 -13.34 -9.27
N GLN A 293 8.10 -12.87 -10.34
CA GLN A 293 9.27 -11.96 -10.31
C GLN A 293 8.85 -10.48 -10.28
N THR A 294 7.67 -10.15 -10.81
CA THR A 294 7.17 -8.78 -10.75
C THR A 294 6.97 -8.28 -9.33
N VAL A 295 7.08 -6.96 -9.13
CA VAL A 295 6.75 -6.28 -7.87
C VAL A 295 5.26 -5.94 -7.71
N ALA A 296 4.36 -6.47 -8.54
CA ALA A 296 2.91 -6.32 -8.34
C ALA A 296 2.52 -6.89 -6.98
N VAL A 297 1.69 -6.18 -6.24
CA VAL A 297 1.08 -6.57 -4.96
C VAL A 297 -0.43 -6.61 -5.12
N CYS A 298 -1.13 -7.33 -4.23
CA CYS A 298 -2.59 -7.34 -4.18
C CYS A 298 -3.13 -5.91 -4.07
N ARG A 299 -4.16 -5.59 -4.84
CA ARG A 299 -4.82 -4.27 -4.85
C ARG A 299 -6.13 -4.34 -5.61
N ASP A 300 -7.03 -3.40 -5.34
CA ASP A 300 -8.20 -3.10 -6.17
C ASP A 300 -7.76 -2.45 -7.50
N ILE A 301 -7.56 -3.28 -8.53
CA ILE A 301 -7.07 -2.91 -9.86
C ILE A 301 -8.20 -2.39 -10.76
N ASP A 302 -9.43 -2.86 -10.58
CA ASP A 302 -10.59 -2.52 -11.42
C ASP A 302 -11.56 -1.52 -10.77
N HIS A 303 -11.26 -1.09 -9.54
CA HIS A 303 -11.98 -0.08 -8.76
C HIS A 303 -13.41 -0.49 -8.39
N ASP A 304 -13.68 -1.78 -8.22
CA ASP A 304 -14.96 -2.28 -7.73
C ASP A 304 -14.99 -2.54 -6.22
N ASN A 305 -13.94 -2.11 -5.50
CA ASN A 305 -13.77 -2.24 -4.06
C ASN A 305 -13.57 -3.70 -3.61
N ILE A 306 -13.21 -4.63 -4.50
CA ILE A 306 -12.78 -6.00 -4.17
C ILE A 306 -11.32 -6.13 -4.56
N MET A 307 -10.50 -6.71 -3.69
CA MET A 307 -9.06 -6.84 -3.93
C MET A 307 -8.74 -7.93 -4.95
N GLU A 308 -7.87 -7.62 -5.92
CA GLU A 308 -7.33 -8.60 -6.84
C GLU A 308 -5.93 -9.09 -6.49
N ILE A 309 -5.67 -10.32 -6.90
CA ILE A 309 -4.45 -11.08 -6.65
C ILE A 309 -3.68 -11.19 -7.97
N PRO A 310 -2.44 -10.71 -8.05
CA PRO A 310 -1.64 -10.78 -9.27
C PRO A 310 -1.00 -12.16 -9.47
N GLN A 311 -0.98 -12.63 -10.71
CA GLN A 311 -0.07 -13.66 -11.20
C GLN A 311 0.70 -13.15 -12.42
N GLU A 312 1.93 -13.63 -12.58
CA GLU A 312 2.77 -13.27 -13.71
C GLU A 312 2.80 -14.40 -14.75
N MET A 313 2.78 -14.01 -16.02
CA MET A 313 3.01 -14.90 -17.15
C MET A 313 3.88 -14.17 -18.18
N VAL A 314 4.81 -14.87 -18.82
CA VAL A 314 5.53 -14.32 -19.98
C VAL A 314 4.54 -14.20 -21.13
N MET A 315 4.52 -13.07 -21.84
CA MET A 315 3.64 -12.93 -23.01
C MET A 315 3.99 -13.94 -24.10
N GLU A 316 2.99 -14.34 -24.89
CA GLU A 316 3.23 -15.06 -26.15
C GLU A 316 3.83 -14.10 -27.19
N GLY A 317 4.51 -14.62 -28.21
CA GLY A 317 5.09 -13.81 -29.28
C GLY A 317 6.62 -13.88 -29.33
N SER A 318 7.19 -13.08 -30.23
CA SER A 318 8.63 -12.97 -30.43
C SER A 318 9.09 -11.50 -30.42
N VAL A 319 10.35 -11.24 -30.14
CA VAL A 319 10.88 -9.89 -30.34
C VAL A 319 11.15 -9.68 -31.85
N PRO A 320 10.94 -8.48 -32.40
CA PRO A 320 11.28 -8.19 -33.80
C PRO A 320 12.75 -8.51 -34.11
N GLU A 321 13.05 -8.99 -35.31
CA GLU A 321 14.43 -9.33 -35.70
C GLU A 321 15.36 -8.12 -35.60
N ASN A 322 16.59 -8.35 -35.11
CA ASN A 322 17.62 -7.32 -34.89
C ASN A 322 17.20 -6.19 -33.93
N SER A 323 16.20 -6.43 -33.08
CA SER A 323 15.79 -5.52 -32.01
C SER A 323 16.60 -5.77 -30.73
N THR A 324 16.78 -4.70 -29.93
CA THR A 324 17.26 -4.79 -28.54
C THR A 324 16.11 -4.90 -27.53
N GLU A 325 14.88 -4.99 -28.02
CA GLU A 325 13.69 -5.11 -27.19
C GLU A 325 13.61 -6.49 -26.51
N THR A 326 12.98 -6.53 -25.34
CA THR A 326 12.67 -7.74 -24.59
C THR A 326 11.17 -7.95 -24.49
N LEU A 327 10.73 -9.20 -24.56
CA LEU A 327 9.33 -9.56 -24.40
C LEU A 327 8.86 -9.18 -22.98
N CYS A 328 7.71 -8.52 -22.88
CA CYS A 328 7.14 -8.12 -21.60
C CYS A 328 6.49 -9.31 -20.89
N ASN A 329 6.35 -9.16 -19.56
CA ASN A 329 5.49 -10.02 -18.77
C ASN A 329 4.07 -9.43 -18.70
N LEU A 330 3.09 -10.30 -18.64
CA LEU A 330 1.68 -10.02 -18.42
C LEU A 330 1.35 -10.29 -16.95
N ASN A 331 0.82 -9.28 -16.25
CA ASN A 331 0.15 -9.54 -14.98
C ASN A 331 -1.32 -9.86 -15.25
N ARG A 332 -1.75 -11.00 -14.75
CA ARG A 332 -3.15 -11.42 -14.70
C ARG A 332 -3.65 -11.17 -13.29
N TRP A 333 -4.76 -10.44 -13.16
CA TRP A 333 -5.35 -10.08 -11.89
C TRP A 333 -6.60 -10.91 -11.65
N PHE A 334 -6.73 -11.45 -10.45
CA PHE A 334 -7.78 -12.41 -10.12
C PHE A 334 -8.55 -12.02 -8.87
N LYS A 335 -9.87 -12.25 -8.88
CA LYS A 335 -10.70 -12.31 -7.67
C LYS A 335 -10.73 -13.74 -7.15
N MET A 336 -10.78 -13.90 -5.83
CA MET A 336 -10.96 -15.22 -5.21
C MET A 336 -12.45 -15.57 -5.13
N ASP A 337 -12.86 -16.69 -5.70
CA ASP A 337 -14.11 -17.33 -5.33
C ASP A 337 -13.90 -18.12 -4.04
N VAL A 338 -14.35 -17.56 -2.91
CA VAL A 338 -14.22 -18.19 -1.58
C VAL A 338 -15.00 -19.51 -1.45
N THR A 339 -16.00 -19.77 -2.29
CA THR A 339 -16.81 -20.99 -2.24
C THR A 339 -16.05 -22.17 -2.82
N THR A 340 -15.33 -21.95 -3.92
CA THR A 340 -14.58 -22.98 -4.63
C THR A 340 -13.07 -22.90 -4.38
N SER A 341 -12.61 -21.84 -3.72
CA SER A 341 -11.20 -21.49 -3.52
C SER A 341 -10.44 -21.34 -4.85
N GLN A 342 -11.11 -20.83 -5.89
CA GLN A 342 -10.54 -20.65 -7.22
C GLN A 342 -10.28 -19.18 -7.55
N LEU A 343 -9.23 -18.94 -8.33
CA LEU A 343 -8.89 -17.63 -8.86
C LEU A 343 -9.64 -17.37 -10.18
N MET A 344 -10.43 -16.30 -10.23
CA MET A 344 -11.18 -15.86 -11.42
C MET A 344 -10.54 -14.63 -12.03
N PRO A 345 -10.05 -14.67 -13.28
CA PRO A 345 -9.38 -13.53 -13.91
C PRO A 345 -10.38 -12.40 -14.18
N VAL A 346 -9.98 -11.16 -13.87
CA VAL A 346 -10.81 -9.95 -14.05
C VAL A 346 -10.11 -8.85 -14.84
N ALA A 347 -8.79 -8.79 -14.79
CA ALA A 347 -8.02 -7.77 -15.49
C ALA A 347 -6.64 -8.27 -15.92
N TYR A 348 -6.07 -7.57 -16.90
CA TYR A 348 -4.78 -7.88 -17.49
C TYR A 348 -3.97 -6.60 -17.64
N THR A 349 -2.72 -6.59 -17.19
CA THR A 349 -1.87 -5.41 -17.29
C THR A 349 -0.48 -5.75 -17.79
N VAL A 350 0.16 -4.77 -18.44
CA VAL A 350 1.58 -4.80 -18.80
C VAL A 350 2.25 -3.64 -18.10
N ALA A 351 3.26 -3.92 -17.27
CA ALA A 351 3.89 -2.92 -16.43
C ALA A 351 5.34 -2.64 -16.85
N SER A 352 5.72 -1.37 -16.78
CA SER A 352 7.13 -0.97 -16.64
C SER A 352 7.31 -0.44 -15.21
N TYR A 353 7.72 -1.33 -14.30
CA TYR A 353 7.98 -0.94 -12.92
C TYR A 353 9.15 0.05 -12.80
N ALA A 354 10.14 -0.05 -13.68
CA ALA A 354 11.26 0.90 -13.74
C ALA A 354 10.81 2.32 -14.12
N ASP A 355 9.76 2.44 -14.93
CA ASP A 355 9.17 3.72 -15.32
C ASP A 355 7.93 4.11 -14.51
N GLY A 356 7.58 3.30 -13.50
CA GLY A 356 6.49 3.56 -12.57
C GLY A 356 5.10 3.59 -13.20
N TYR A 357 4.81 2.74 -14.19
CA TYR A 357 3.45 2.66 -14.75
C TYR A 357 3.06 1.24 -15.15
N TYR A 358 1.75 1.02 -15.24
CA TYR A 358 1.17 -0.11 -15.97
C TYR A 358 0.12 0.37 -16.97
N PHE A 359 -0.07 -0.46 -18.00
CA PHE A 359 -1.13 -0.31 -18.98
C PHE A 359 -2.16 -1.42 -18.76
N LEU A 360 -3.40 -1.04 -18.48
CA LEU A 360 -4.54 -1.94 -18.38
C LEU A 360 -5.00 -2.32 -19.79
N LEU A 361 -4.99 -3.61 -20.11
CA LEU A 361 -5.41 -4.08 -21.43
C LEU A 361 -6.91 -3.87 -21.62
N PRO A 362 -7.35 -3.25 -22.74
CA PRO A 362 -8.73 -3.29 -23.15
C PRO A 362 -9.21 -4.74 -23.30
N LYS A 363 -10.48 -4.99 -23.01
CA LYS A 363 -11.06 -6.33 -23.14
C LYS A 363 -10.90 -6.94 -24.54
N SER A 364 -10.91 -6.13 -25.59
CA SER A 364 -10.70 -6.62 -26.96
C SER A 364 -9.26 -7.06 -27.24
N TRP A 365 -8.29 -6.60 -26.45
CA TRP A 365 -6.87 -6.94 -26.59
C TRP A 365 -6.50 -8.22 -25.83
N GLU A 366 -7.31 -8.64 -24.86
CA GLU A 366 -7.05 -9.82 -24.03
C GLU A 366 -6.77 -11.05 -24.91
N ASN A 367 -5.63 -11.70 -24.66
CA ASN A 367 -5.13 -12.87 -25.41
C ASN A 367 -4.87 -12.64 -26.92
N ASN A 368 -4.96 -11.41 -27.43
CA ASN A 368 -4.77 -11.07 -28.84
C ASN A 368 -3.58 -10.16 -29.10
N VAL A 369 -2.89 -9.71 -28.03
CA VAL A 369 -1.74 -8.81 -28.12
C VAL A 369 -0.52 -9.40 -27.44
N THR A 370 0.64 -8.94 -27.90
CA THR A 370 1.93 -9.09 -27.22
C THR A 370 2.56 -7.72 -27.02
N ALA A 371 3.53 -7.63 -26.11
CA ALA A 371 4.23 -6.40 -25.83
C ALA A 371 5.72 -6.64 -25.66
N THR A 372 6.51 -5.68 -26.13
CA THR A 372 7.96 -5.64 -25.93
C THR A 372 8.36 -4.34 -25.25
N SER A 373 9.51 -4.34 -24.60
CA SER A 373 10.07 -3.20 -23.92
C SER A 373 11.52 -2.96 -24.33
N ASP A 374 11.92 -1.70 -24.40
CA ASP A 374 13.30 -1.25 -24.55
C ASP A 374 13.62 -0.28 -23.42
N THR A 375 14.45 -0.73 -22.49
CA THR A 375 14.83 0.04 -21.30
C THR A 375 15.74 1.23 -21.62
N ALA A 376 16.52 1.17 -22.70
CA ALA A 376 17.42 2.26 -23.08
C ALA A 376 16.63 3.47 -23.60
N THR A 377 15.55 3.21 -24.32
CA THR A 377 14.67 4.26 -24.86
C THR A 377 13.42 4.51 -24.02
N ARG A 378 13.23 3.75 -22.93
CA ARG A 378 12.07 3.78 -22.03
C ARG A 378 10.76 3.64 -22.81
N THR A 379 10.75 2.65 -23.71
CA THR A 379 9.68 2.43 -24.67
C THR A 379 9.03 1.08 -24.42
N MET A 380 7.70 1.03 -24.48
CA MET A 380 6.91 -0.19 -24.54
C MET A 380 6.09 -0.19 -25.82
N LYS A 381 6.10 -1.29 -26.57
CA LYS A 381 5.37 -1.44 -27.83
C LYS A 381 4.41 -2.62 -27.73
N PHE A 382 3.20 -2.43 -28.23
CA PHE A 382 2.15 -3.44 -28.29
C PHE A 382 1.94 -3.83 -29.74
N TYR A 383 1.83 -5.13 -29.98
CA TYR A 383 1.67 -5.72 -31.29
C TYR A 383 0.50 -6.70 -31.28
N GLN A 384 -0.06 -6.94 -32.45
CA GLN A 384 -0.98 -8.05 -32.66
C GLN A 384 -0.24 -9.37 -32.45
N LEU A 385 -0.93 -10.34 -31.89
CA LEU A 385 -0.40 -11.69 -31.78
C LEU A 385 -0.79 -12.49 -33.03
N ASP A 386 0.19 -12.82 -33.85
CA ASP A 386 -0.02 -13.62 -35.07
C ASP A 386 0.04 -15.11 -34.76
N ARG A 387 -1.11 -15.78 -34.89
CA ARG A 387 -1.26 -17.23 -34.73
C ARG A 387 -1.40 -17.97 -36.05
N SER A 388 -1.22 -17.30 -37.19
CA SER A 388 -1.38 -17.91 -38.53
C SER A 388 -0.43 -19.10 -38.78
N GLN A 389 0.70 -19.16 -38.05
CA GLN A 389 1.68 -20.23 -38.12
C GLN A 389 1.42 -21.38 -37.13
N GLN A 390 0.38 -21.31 -36.29
CA GLN A 390 -0.03 -22.46 -35.46
C GLN A 390 -0.72 -23.51 -36.32
N ILE A 391 0.02 -24.54 -36.71
CA ILE A 391 -0.55 -25.72 -37.37
C ILE A 391 -1.37 -26.49 -36.32
N THR A 392 -2.70 -26.41 -36.38
CA THR A 392 -3.57 -27.42 -35.77
C THR A 392 -3.70 -28.58 -36.74
N GLU A 393 -2.95 -29.67 -36.56
CA GLU A 393 -3.26 -30.90 -37.28
C GLU A 393 -4.61 -31.44 -36.76
N PRO A 394 -5.56 -31.81 -37.65
CA PRO A 394 -6.78 -32.47 -37.22
C PRO A 394 -6.42 -33.81 -36.57
N PRO A 395 -7.18 -34.28 -35.56
CA PRO A 395 -6.93 -35.57 -34.95
C PRO A 395 -6.98 -36.64 -36.05
N THR A 396 -5.84 -37.29 -36.28
CA THR A 396 -5.73 -38.41 -37.21
C THR A 396 -6.64 -39.51 -36.69
N VAL A 397 -7.80 -39.69 -37.33
CA VAL A 397 -8.65 -40.86 -37.06
C VAL A 397 -7.83 -42.07 -37.48
N PRO A 398 -7.49 -43.00 -36.58
CA PRO A 398 -6.74 -44.18 -36.96
C PRO A 398 -7.58 -44.96 -37.97
N ALA A 399 -7.04 -45.17 -39.17
CA ALA A 399 -7.62 -46.12 -40.10
C ALA A 399 -7.61 -47.50 -39.43
N THR A 400 -8.79 -48.09 -39.31
CA THR A 400 -8.97 -49.48 -38.87
C THR A 400 -8.27 -50.41 -39.86
N GLU A 401 -7.13 -50.96 -39.47
CA GLU A 401 -6.66 -52.25 -39.97
C GLU A 401 -6.35 -53.20 -38.81
N ASP A 402 -6.91 -54.39 -38.94
CA ASP A 402 -6.87 -55.53 -38.06
C ASP A 402 -5.44 -56.09 -37.98
N SER A 403 -4.83 -56.16 -36.79
CA SER A 403 -3.75 -57.12 -36.46
C SER A 403 -3.24 -56.93 -35.03
N THR A 404 -3.37 -57.99 -34.23
CA THR A 404 -2.95 -58.17 -32.85
C THR A 404 -1.44 -58.02 -32.61
N THR A 405 -1.03 -57.07 -31.75
CA THR A 405 0.08 -57.20 -30.76
C THR A 405 0.13 -55.99 -29.83
N GLU A 406 0.21 -56.23 -28.52
CA GLU A 406 0.35 -55.20 -27.47
C GLU A 406 1.67 -54.42 -27.60
N THR A 407 1.58 -53.14 -27.93
CA THR A 407 2.49 -52.08 -27.44
C THR A 407 1.67 -50.79 -27.30
N SER A 408 1.70 -50.15 -26.14
CA SER A 408 1.08 -48.84 -25.92
C SER A 408 1.73 -47.82 -26.86
N PRO A 409 0.98 -47.06 -27.69
CA PRO A 409 1.56 -45.94 -28.41
C PRO A 409 1.98 -44.88 -27.39
N ALA A 410 3.13 -44.25 -27.62
CA ALA A 410 3.54 -43.07 -26.86
C ALA A 410 2.54 -41.92 -27.12
N PRO A 411 2.33 -40.98 -26.17
CA PRO A 411 1.55 -39.80 -26.46
C PRO A 411 2.25 -39.01 -27.57
N GLU A 412 1.59 -38.87 -28.73
CA GLU A 412 2.06 -38.02 -29.82
C GLU A 412 2.14 -36.58 -29.32
N THR A 413 3.33 -36.00 -29.45
CA THR A 413 3.61 -34.62 -29.03
C THR A 413 3.08 -33.69 -30.11
N VAL A 414 1.95 -33.04 -29.84
CA VAL A 414 1.48 -31.90 -30.65
C VAL A 414 2.50 -30.77 -30.50
N THR A 415 3.32 -30.56 -31.53
CA THR A 415 4.26 -29.44 -31.58
C THR A 415 3.56 -28.24 -32.22
N SER A 416 2.80 -27.48 -31.43
CA SER A 416 2.34 -26.16 -31.86
C SER A 416 3.54 -25.22 -31.93
N GLN A 417 3.80 -24.59 -33.08
CA GLN A 417 4.77 -23.49 -33.13
C GLN A 417 4.27 -22.31 -32.27
N PRO A 418 5.15 -21.61 -31.54
CA PRO A 418 4.76 -20.45 -30.75
C PRO A 418 4.22 -19.34 -31.66
N ALA A 419 3.24 -18.59 -31.17
CA ALA A 419 2.73 -17.41 -31.87
C ALA A 419 3.85 -16.40 -32.14
N THR A 420 3.76 -15.67 -33.25
CA THR A 420 4.73 -14.65 -33.65
C THR A 420 4.16 -13.24 -33.47
N THR A 421 5.05 -12.26 -33.45
CA THR A 421 4.64 -10.84 -33.36
C THR A 421 4.17 -10.33 -34.72
N GLY A 422 2.94 -9.82 -34.77
CA GLY A 422 2.32 -9.21 -35.94
C GLY A 422 2.49 -7.70 -35.98
N ASP A 423 1.48 -6.99 -36.51
CA ASP A 423 1.54 -5.55 -36.72
C ASP A 423 1.56 -4.75 -35.41
N LEU A 424 2.31 -3.63 -35.40
CA LEU A 424 2.34 -2.68 -34.29
C LEU A 424 0.95 -2.04 -34.09
N ILE A 425 0.50 -1.99 -32.84
CA ILE A 425 -0.76 -1.36 -32.43
C ILE A 425 -0.47 -0.02 -31.77
N MET A 426 0.43 0.00 -30.78
CA MET A 426 0.65 1.16 -29.92
C MET A 426 2.08 1.21 -29.41
N THR A 427 2.58 2.42 -29.17
CA THR A 427 3.84 2.69 -28.47
C THR A 427 3.60 3.62 -27.29
N ILE A 428 4.12 3.26 -26.13
CA ILE A 428 4.25 4.10 -24.94
C ILE A 428 5.72 4.48 -24.82
N GLN A 429 6.03 5.77 -24.68
CA GLN A 429 7.40 6.23 -24.45
C GLN A 429 7.45 7.23 -23.29
N VAL A 430 8.40 7.03 -22.37
CA VAL A 430 8.55 7.85 -21.16
C VAL A 430 9.77 8.75 -21.27
N PHE A 431 9.57 10.05 -21.02
CA PHE A 431 10.61 11.07 -21.02
C PHE A 431 10.77 11.68 -19.63
N THR A 432 11.95 12.21 -19.32
CA THR A 432 12.03 13.23 -18.25
C THR A 432 11.35 14.51 -18.72
N GLU A 433 10.86 15.35 -17.81
CA GLU A 433 10.29 16.65 -18.19
C GLU A 433 11.28 17.52 -18.98
N LYS A 434 12.57 17.44 -18.62
CA LYS A 434 13.65 18.16 -19.31
C LYS A 434 13.79 17.68 -20.76
N ASP A 435 13.85 16.37 -20.98
CA ASP A 435 14.01 15.82 -22.33
C ASP A 435 12.77 16.11 -23.17
N TRP A 436 11.59 15.95 -22.59
CA TRP A 436 10.32 16.27 -23.26
C TRP A 436 10.26 17.72 -23.72
N ALA A 437 10.72 18.68 -22.89
CA ALA A 437 10.78 20.08 -23.29
C ALA A 437 11.63 20.31 -24.54
N ALA A 438 12.68 19.52 -24.74
CA ALA A 438 13.54 19.60 -25.92
C ALA A 438 12.96 18.91 -27.17
N VAL A 439 12.20 17.81 -27.01
CA VAL A 439 11.77 16.97 -28.14
C VAL A 439 10.27 17.02 -28.47
N SER A 440 9.45 17.66 -27.64
CA SER A 440 7.98 17.62 -27.73
C SER A 440 7.41 18.01 -29.09
N GLN A 441 7.95 19.03 -29.76
CA GLN A 441 7.49 19.45 -31.09
C GLN A 441 7.74 18.36 -32.14
N ASN A 442 8.94 17.77 -32.14
CA ASN A 442 9.29 16.69 -33.07
C ASN A 442 8.44 15.44 -32.78
N LYS A 443 8.31 15.06 -31.50
CA LYS A 443 7.49 13.92 -31.09
C LYS A 443 6.02 14.08 -31.47
N SER A 444 5.47 15.29 -31.31
CA SER A 444 4.11 15.60 -31.74
C SER A 444 3.94 15.43 -33.26
N SER A 445 4.94 15.84 -34.05
CA SER A 445 4.93 15.63 -35.51
C SER A 445 5.06 14.17 -35.93
N GLU A 446 5.66 13.32 -35.08
CA GLU A 446 5.73 11.86 -35.25
C GLU A 446 4.43 11.15 -34.84
N GLY A 447 3.42 11.88 -34.35
CA GLY A 447 2.15 11.33 -33.89
C GLY A 447 2.09 10.98 -32.40
N TYR A 448 3.11 11.32 -31.61
CA TYR A 448 3.04 11.17 -30.15
C TYR A 448 2.17 12.26 -29.52
N TYR A 449 1.39 11.89 -28.51
CA TYR A 449 0.68 12.85 -27.66
C TYR A 449 0.97 12.60 -26.18
N LEU A 450 0.76 13.65 -25.39
CA LEU A 450 0.91 13.61 -23.94
C LEU A 450 -0.27 12.85 -23.33
N ALA A 451 0.01 11.77 -22.60
CA ALA A 451 -0.99 11.04 -21.83
C ALA A 451 -1.13 11.64 -20.42
N THR A 452 -0.01 11.68 -19.68
CA THR A 452 0.02 12.21 -18.32
C THR A 452 1.44 12.66 -17.93
N LYS A 453 1.54 13.44 -16.86
CA LYS A 453 2.80 13.83 -16.21
C LYS A 453 2.72 13.55 -14.73
N MET A 454 3.74 12.89 -14.19
CA MET A 454 3.82 12.63 -12.75
C MET A 454 5.28 12.45 -12.34
N TYR A 455 5.63 12.93 -11.15
CA TYR A 455 6.96 12.76 -10.54
C TYR A 455 8.16 13.14 -11.43
N GLY A 456 8.03 14.19 -12.25
CA GLY A 456 9.11 14.65 -13.14
C GLY A 456 9.26 13.83 -14.43
N TYR A 457 8.34 12.90 -14.69
CA TYR A 457 8.25 12.12 -15.92
C TYR A 457 7.04 12.52 -16.77
N VAL A 458 7.20 12.34 -18.08
CA VAL A 458 6.20 12.60 -19.11
C VAL A 458 5.91 11.30 -19.85
N TYR A 459 4.68 10.82 -19.74
CA TYR A 459 4.21 9.59 -20.37
C TYR A 459 3.52 9.96 -21.67
N THR A 460 3.99 9.37 -22.77
CA THR A 460 3.52 9.71 -24.11
C THR A 460 3.07 8.47 -24.85
N LEU A 461 2.17 8.67 -25.80
CA LEU A 461 1.48 7.63 -26.53
C LEU A 461 1.53 7.90 -28.02
N LYS A 462 1.71 6.85 -28.82
CA LYS A 462 1.54 6.85 -30.26
C LYS A 462 0.76 5.61 -30.70
N LEU A 463 -0.37 5.82 -31.36
CA LEU A 463 -1.11 4.76 -32.04
C LEU A 463 -0.47 4.51 -33.42
N ALA A 464 -0.49 3.27 -33.89
CA ALA A 464 -0.08 2.95 -35.26
C ALA A 464 -1.08 3.52 -36.29
N ASP A 465 -0.63 3.74 -37.52
CA ASP A 465 -1.45 4.40 -38.55
C ASP A 465 -2.59 3.50 -39.07
N ASN A 466 -2.41 2.17 -39.06
CA ASN A 466 -3.34 1.19 -39.60
C ASN A 466 -3.71 0.14 -38.54
N ILE A 467 -4.46 0.54 -37.52
CA ILE A 467 -4.93 -0.37 -36.47
C ILE A 467 -6.25 -1.03 -36.92
N PRO A 468 -6.37 -2.38 -36.92
CA PRO A 468 -7.64 -3.05 -37.16
C PRO A 468 -8.73 -2.60 -36.18
N ALA A 469 -9.99 -2.61 -36.61
CA ALA A 469 -11.10 -2.03 -35.84
C ALA A 469 -11.26 -2.66 -34.44
N GLU A 470 -10.92 -3.94 -34.29
CA GLU A 470 -10.96 -4.69 -33.04
C GLU A 470 -9.91 -4.24 -32.00
N TYR A 471 -8.80 -3.63 -32.45
CA TYR A 471 -7.77 -3.07 -31.58
C TYR A 471 -7.88 -1.55 -31.45
N ALA A 472 -8.77 -0.91 -32.20
CA ALA A 472 -8.92 0.53 -32.21
C ALA A 472 -9.37 1.05 -30.84
N ILE A 473 -8.60 2.02 -30.32
CA ILE A 473 -8.86 2.68 -29.04
C ILE A 473 -8.66 4.18 -29.23
N SER A 474 -9.55 5.01 -28.67
CA SER A 474 -9.42 6.46 -28.79
C SER A 474 -8.30 6.98 -27.88
N ASN A 475 -7.66 8.09 -28.27
CA ASN A 475 -6.58 8.67 -27.45
C ASN A 475 -7.00 8.98 -26.01
N ASN A 476 -8.26 9.37 -25.80
CA ASN A 476 -8.79 9.65 -24.47
C ASN A 476 -8.95 8.36 -23.65
N ASP A 477 -9.36 7.27 -24.29
CA ASP A 477 -9.53 5.98 -23.61
C ASP A 477 -8.16 5.39 -23.21
N VAL A 478 -7.15 5.47 -24.08
CA VAL A 478 -5.79 5.00 -23.77
C VAL A 478 -5.20 5.73 -22.56
N ALA A 479 -5.40 7.04 -22.46
CA ALA A 479 -4.89 7.82 -21.33
C ALA A 479 -5.48 7.36 -19.98
N ASN A 480 -6.71 6.84 -19.97
CA ASN A 480 -7.34 6.30 -18.77
C ASN A 480 -6.82 4.89 -18.41
N LEU A 481 -6.22 4.18 -19.35
CA LEU A 481 -5.68 2.83 -19.19
C LEU A 481 -4.21 2.83 -18.74
N ILE A 482 -3.49 3.94 -18.90
CA ILE A 482 -2.19 4.12 -18.26
C ILE A 482 -2.42 4.56 -16.81
N LYS A 483 -1.85 3.80 -15.88
CA LYS A 483 -1.90 4.10 -14.45
C LYS A 483 -0.48 4.19 -13.90
N ILE A 484 -0.23 5.22 -13.11
CA ILE A 484 1.06 5.41 -12.43
C ILE A 484 1.08 4.56 -11.17
N ILE A 485 2.22 3.92 -10.91
CA ILE A 485 2.46 3.03 -9.77
C ILE A 485 2.93 3.84 -8.57
#